data_AF-A0A925SW68-F1
#
_entry.id   AF-A0A925SW68-F1
#
_cell.length_a   1.000
_cell.length_b   1.000
_cell.length_c   1.000
_cell.angle_alpha   90.00
_cell.angle_beta   90.00
_cell.angle_gamma   90.00
#
_symmetry.space_group_name_H-M   'P 1'
#
loop_
_entity.id
_entity.type
_entity.pdbx_description
1 polymer ?
#
loop_
_entity_poly.entity_id
_entity_poly.type
_entity_poly.pdbx_seq_one_letter_code
_entity_poly.pdbx_strand_id
1 'polypeptide(L)'
;SIMHNVFVNQLKARKPGTEIEIDEATIAARIPTADSVDVLDLQRALLALAPEQREVLLLVALEDMTYADVSGALGIPIGTVMSRLSRGRERLRRLMNGETAKAGLRVVQ
;
A
#
# COMPACT_ATOMS: atom_id res chain seq x y z
N SER A 1 -30.40 -3.87 -7.58
CA SER A 1 -29.56 -3.36 -8.67
C SER A 1 -28.16 -3.92 -8.50
N ILE A 2 -27.64 -4.59 -9.53
CA ILE A 2 -26.39 -5.37 -9.51
C ILE A 2 -25.22 -4.37 -9.66
N MET A 3 -24.76 -3.74 -8.58
CA MET A 3 -23.65 -2.78 -8.66
C MET A 3 -22.92 -2.59 -7.32
N HIS A 4 -22.73 -3.65 -6.54
CA HIS A 4 -21.97 -3.53 -5.28
C HIS A 4 -21.00 -4.69 -4.97
N ASN A 5 -21.00 -5.76 -5.77
CA ASN A 5 -20.18 -6.95 -5.48
C ASN A 5 -18.88 -7.05 -6.30
N VAL A 6 -18.52 -6.03 -7.08
CA VAL A 6 -17.33 -6.10 -7.96
C VAL A 6 -16.03 -5.75 -7.23
N PHE A 7 -16.09 -4.98 -6.14
CA PHE A 7 -14.87 -4.42 -5.55
C PHE A 7 -14.09 -5.42 -4.67
N VAL A 8 -14.80 -6.30 -3.94
CA VAL A 8 -14.18 -7.25 -3.00
C VAL A 8 -13.40 -8.38 -3.70
N ASN A 9 -13.72 -8.67 -4.97
CA ASN A 9 -13.08 -9.77 -5.70
C ASN A 9 -11.68 -9.45 -6.23
N GLN A 10 -11.27 -8.17 -6.32
CA GLN A 10 -9.98 -7.82 -6.89
C GLN A 10 -8.82 -7.92 -5.89
N LEU A 11 -9.10 -7.74 -4.59
CA LEU A 11 -8.08 -7.85 -3.54
C LEU A 11 -7.67 -9.30 -3.23
N LYS A 12 -8.56 -10.28 -3.49
CA LYS A 12 -8.27 -11.72 -3.34
C LYS A 12 -7.51 -12.34 -4.52
N ALA A 13 -7.48 -11.68 -5.68
CA ALA A 13 -6.87 -12.21 -6.89
C ALA A 13 -5.33 -12.06 -6.94
N ARG A 14 -4.70 -11.35 -5.99
CA ARG A 14 -3.24 -11.19 -5.93
C ARG A 14 -2.59 -12.12 -4.91
N LYS A 15 -2.59 -13.42 -5.20
CA LYS A 15 -1.46 -14.39 -5.10
C LYS A 15 -2.00 -15.82 -5.13
N PRO A 16 -1.41 -16.71 -5.96
CA PRO A 16 -0.13 -17.32 -5.59
C PRO A 16 0.89 -17.50 -6.74
N GLY A 17 2.17 -17.27 -6.43
CA GLY A 17 3.30 -18.00 -7.01
C GLY A 17 3.57 -17.89 -8.52
N THR A 18 3.82 -16.70 -9.05
CA THR A 18 4.52 -16.60 -10.35
C THR A 18 5.98 -16.98 -10.12
N GLU A 19 6.36 -18.17 -10.56
CA GLU A 19 7.74 -18.59 -10.73
C GLU A 19 8.35 -17.68 -11.82
N ILE A 20 9.25 -16.78 -11.43
CA ILE A 20 9.91 -15.86 -12.36
C ILE A 20 11.24 -16.52 -12.73
N GLU A 21 11.36 -16.94 -13.99
CA GLU A 21 12.65 -17.26 -14.60
C GLU A 21 13.46 -15.97 -14.70
N ILE A 22 14.57 -15.90 -13.98
CA ILE A 22 15.43 -14.71 -13.96
C ILE A 22 16.55 -14.92 -14.98
N ASP A 23 16.47 -14.24 -16.12
CA ASP A 23 17.60 -14.15 -17.06
C ASP A 23 18.60 -13.06 -16.64
N GLU A 24 19.84 -13.18 -17.07
CA GLU A 24 20.96 -12.30 -16.71
C GLU A 24 20.82 -10.86 -17.26
N ALA A 25 20.13 -10.68 -18.38
CA ALA A 25 19.80 -9.37 -18.93
C ALA A 25 18.69 -8.67 -18.12
N THR A 26 17.76 -9.43 -17.54
CA THR A 26 16.71 -8.94 -16.63
C THR A 26 17.32 -8.43 -15.33
N ILE A 27 18.41 -9.02 -14.83
CA ILE A 27 19.16 -8.52 -13.66
C ILE A 27 19.80 -7.15 -13.98
N ALA A 28 20.43 -7.01 -15.15
CA ALA A 28 21.06 -5.76 -15.57
C ALA A 28 20.03 -4.63 -15.80
N ALA A 29 18.82 -4.95 -16.27
CA ALA A 29 17.71 -4.02 -16.39
C ALA A 29 17.07 -3.64 -15.03
N ARG A 30 17.38 -4.39 -13.97
CA ARG A 30 16.82 -4.21 -12.62
C ARG A 30 17.67 -3.30 -11.74
N ILE A 31 18.74 -2.68 -12.23
CA ILE A 31 19.50 -1.68 -11.46
C ILE A 31 18.50 -0.62 -11.01
N PRO A 32 18.19 -0.51 -9.71
CA PRO A 32 17.18 0.40 -9.25
C PRO A 32 17.67 1.83 -9.50
N THR A 33 16.95 2.58 -10.33
CA THR A 33 17.07 4.04 -10.38
C THR A 33 16.56 4.63 -9.07
N ALA A 34 16.97 5.86 -8.73
CA ALA A 34 16.50 6.54 -7.52
C ALA A 34 14.95 6.53 -7.41
N ASP A 35 14.25 6.84 -8.51
CA ASP A 35 12.78 6.80 -8.55
C ASP A 35 12.21 5.40 -8.24
N SER A 36 12.86 4.33 -8.72
CA SER A 36 12.41 2.96 -8.46
C SER A 36 12.67 2.50 -7.01
N VAL A 37 13.70 3.06 -6.35
CA VAL A 37 13.95 2.88 -4.92
C VAL A 37 12.85 3.55 -4.10
N ASP A 38 12.49 4.80 -4.44
CA ASP A 38 11.42 5.54 -3.77
C ASP A 38 10.05 4.85 -3.90
N VAL A 39 9.74 4.29 -5.09
CA VAL A 39 8.53 3.50 -5.31
C VAL A 39 8.51 2.22 -4.47
N LEU A 40 9.65 1.52 -4.39
CA LEU A 40 9.75 0.30 -3.59
C LEU A 40 9.60 0.59 -2.09
N ASP A 41 10.17 1.69 -1.61
CA ASP A 41 10.06 2.10 -0.22
C ASP A 41 8.66 2.61 0.13
N LEU A 42 7.99 3.31 -0.78
CA LEU A 42 6.56 3.64 -0.64
C LEU A 42 5.71 2.37 -0.55
N GLN A 43 5.96 1.38 -1.42
CA GLN A 43 5.22 0.12 -1.41
C GLN A 43 5.40 -0.62 -0.07
N ARG A 44 6.64 -0.70 0.44
CA ARG A 44 6.94 -1.27 1.75
C ARG A 44 6.25 -0.51 2.88
N ALA A 45 6.30 0.82 2.84
CA ALA A 45 5.67 1.66 3.86
C ALA A 45 4.15 1.49 3.88
N LEU A 46 3.50 1.42 2.71
CA LEU A 46 2.07 1.12 2.61
C LEU A 46 1.75 -0.26 3.19
N LEU A 47 2.55 -1.29 2.89
CA LEU A 47 2.39 -2.65 3.42
C LEU A 47 2.64 -2.75 4.94
N ALA A 48 3.36 -1.81 5.53
CA ALA A 48 3.58 -1.73 6.98
C ALA A 48 2.44 -1.01 7.74
N LEU A 49 1.50 -0.37 7.03
CA LEU A 49 0.29 0.18 7.66
C LEU A 49 -0.67 -0.92 8.09
N ALA A 50 -1.49 -0.64 9.11
CA ALA A 50 -2.63 -1.49 9.43
C ALA A 50 -3.55 -1.62 8.19
N PRO A 51 -4.11 -2.80 7.91
CA PRO A 51 -4.94 -3.03 6.72
C PRO A 51 -6.04 -1.97 6.54
N GLU A 52 -6.71 -1.61 7.63
CA GLU A 52 -7.82 -0.67 7.65
C GLU A 52 -7.40 0.78 7.37
N GLN A 53 -6.16 1.13 7.69
CA GLN A 53 -5.59 2.45 7.39
C GLN A 53 -5.14 2.52 5.93
N ARG A 54 -4.50 1.45 5.45
CA ARG A 54 -4.06 1.31 4.07
C ARG A 54 -5.23 1.35 3.11
N GLU A 55 -6.29 0.61 3.40
CA GLU A 55 -7.49 0.54 2.57
C GLU A 55 -8.12 1.91 2.37
N VAL A 56 -8.34 2.67 3.46
CA VAL A 56 -8.89 4.04 3.38
C VAL A 56 -7.97 4.98 2.59
N LEU A 57 -6.64 4.88 2.76
CA LEU A 57 -5.68 5.68 2.00
C LEU A 57 -5.75 5.41 0.50
N LEU A 58 -5.80 4.13 0.11
CA LEU A 58 -5.81 3.74 -1.30
C LEU A 58 -7.11 4.16 -1.99
N LEU A 59 -8.25 4.00 -1.33
CA LEU A 59 -9.54 4.45 -1.87
C LEU A 59 -9.58 5.96 -2.10
N VAL A 60 -9.03 6.75 -1.17
CA VAL A 60 -8.99 8.21 -1.34
C VAL A 60 -7.94 8.63 -2.38
N ALA A 61 -6.76 8.00 -2.39
CA ALA A 61 -5.63 8.49 -3.19
C ALA A 61 -5.55 7.91 -4.61
N LEU A 62 -6.05 6.69 -4.83
CA LEU A 62 -6.02 6.03 -6.14
C LEU A 62 -7.37 6.10 -6.85
N GLU A 63 -8.45 5.91 -6.10
CA GLU A 63 -9.82 5.90 -6.66
C GLU A 63 -10.50 7.28 -6.57
N ASP A 64 -9.80 8.30 -6.05
CA ASP A 64 -10.26 9.69 -5.86
C ASP A 64 -11.63 9.79 -5.15
N MET A 65 -11.91 8.83 -4.28
CA MET A 65 -13.21 8.72 -3.59
C MET A 65 -13.34 9.79 -2.50
N THR A 66 -14.54 10.34 -2.36
CA THR A 66 -14.86 11.23 -1.23
C THR A 66 -14.95 10.42 0.07
N TYR A 67 -14.84 11.09 1.23
CA TYR A 67 -14.97 10.42 2.52
C TYR A 67 -16.36 9.80 2.72
N ALA A 68 -17.39 10.36 2.11
CA ALA A 68 -18.75 9.81 2.13
C ALA A 68 -18.83 8.52 1.30
N ASP A 69 -18.21 8.49 0.12
CA ASP A 69 -18.17 7.30 -0.72
C ASP A 69 -17.40 6.17 -0.04
N VAL A 70 -16.26 6.48 0.60
CA VAL A 70 -15.49 5.50 1.37
C VAL A 70 -16.28 4.98 2.57
N SER A 71 -17.01 5.87 3.26
CA SER A 71 -17.90 5.49 4.37
C SER A 71 -18.98 4.51 3.91
N GLY A 72 -19.62 4.79 2.77
CA GLY A 72 -20.61 3.91 2.16
C GLY A 72 -20.02 2.57 1.70
N ALA A 73 -18.88 2.60 1.02
CA ALA A 73 -18.22 1.41 0.48
C ALA A 73 -17.71 0.46 1.57
N LEU A 74 -17.17 1.00 2.67
CA LEU A 74 -16.63 0.20 3.77
C LEU A 74 -17.66 -0.11 4.87
N GLY A 75 -18.85 0.52 4.84
CA GLY A 75 -19.87 0.36 5.87
C GLY A 75 -19.43 0.86 7.25
N ILE A 76 -18.56 1.87 7.30
CA ILE A 76 -18.04 2.47 8.55
C ILE A 76 -18.42 3.95 8.66
N PRO A 77 -18.54 4.52 9.88
CA PRO A 77 -18.85 5.94 10.05
C PRO A 77 -17.83 6.87 9.38
N ILE A 78 -18.27 8.01 8.85
CA ILE A 78 -17.39 9.01 8.22
C ILE A 78 -16.30 9.52 9.18
N GLY A 79 -16.60 9.66 10.48
CA GLY A 79 -15.58 9.99 11.50
C GLY A 79 -14.53 8.90 11.69
N THR A 80 -14.89 7.64 11.46
CA THR A 80 -13.95 6.51 11.43
C THR A 80 -13.07 6.56 10.18
N VAL A 81 -13.63 6.90 9.02
CA VAL A 81 -12.86 7.14 7.78
C VAL A 81 -11.81 8.23 8.03
N MET A 82 -12.23 9.40 8.52
CA MET A 82 -11.35 10.53 8.80
C MET A 82 -10.23 10.16 9.78
N SER A 83 -10.56 9.49 10.89
CA SER A 83 -9.57 9.13 11.90
C SER A 83 -8.62 8.00 11.43
N ARG A 84 -9.08 7.05 10.62
CA ARG A 84 -8.21 6.05 9.96
C ARG A 84 -7.29 6.71 8.94
N LEU A 85 -7.80 7.62 8.13
CA LEU A 85 -7.01 8.36 7.14
C LEU A 85 -5.93 9.21 7.81
N SER A 86 -6.29 9.98 8.84
CA SER A 86 -5.35 10.80 9.61
C SER A 86 -4.20 9.96 10.18
N ARG A 87 -4.52 8.88 10.91
CA ARG A 87 -3.52 7.97 11.49
C ARG A 87 -2.69 7.27 10.42
N GLY A 88 -3.30 6.86 9.32
CA GLY A 88 -2.62 6.26 8.18
C GLY A 88 -1.59 7.21 7.56
N ARG A 89 -1.97 8.46 7.29
CA ARG A 89 -1.06 9.50 6.73
C ARG A 89 0.10 9.77 7.67
N GLU A 90 -0.16 9.92 8.96
CA GLU A 90 0.90 10.13 9.95
C GLU A 90 1.86 8.95 10.00
N ARG A 91 1.33 7.73 10.04
CA ARG A 91 2.16 6.52 10.08
C ARG A 91 2.98 6.36 8.80
N LEU A 92 2.37 6.60 7.64
CA LEU A 92 3.06 6.53 6.35
C LEU A 92 4.21 7.53 6.28
N ARG A 93 3.99 8.78 6.72
CA ARG A 93 5.04 9.79 6.81
C ARG A 93 6.20 9.33 7.70
N ARG A 94 5.92 8.80 8.89
CA ARG A 94 6.96 8.28 9.80
C ARG A 94 7.75 7.12 9.19
N LEU A 95 7.08 6.23 8.45
CA LEU A 95 7.74 5.11 7.76
C LEU A 95 8.65 5.60 6.64
N MET A 96 8.18 6.55 5.83
CA MET A 96 8.97 7.14 4.75
C MET A 96 10.15 8.00 5.24
N ASN A 97 10.02 8.64 6.41
CA ASN A 97 11.11 9.37 7.05
C ASN A 97 12.12 8.46 7.78
N GLY A 98 11.94 7.13 7.76
CA GLY A 98 12.81 6.19 8.49
C GLY A 98 12.64 6.24 10.02
N GLU A 99 11.60 6.90 10.52
CA GLU A 99 11.37 7.12 11.96
C GLU A 99 10.86 5.86 12.69
N THR A 100 10.62 4.74 11.99
CA THR A 100 10.24 3.47 12.64
C THR A 100 11.00 2.25 12.11
N ALA A 101 11.87 1.73 13.01
CA ALA A 101 12.67 0.49 12.98
C ALA A 101 13.70 0.41 11.84
N LYS A 102 15.01 0.62 12.08
CA LYS A 102 15.89 -0.36 12.78
C LYS A 102 15.28 -1.77 12.89
N ALA A 103 14.99 -2.40 11.76
CA ALA A 103 15.13 -3.85 11.63
C ALA A 103 16.42 -4.08 10.84
N GLY A 104 17.38 -4.75 11.46
CA GLY A 104 18.79 -4.72 11.07
C GLY A 104 19.04 -5.20 9.65
N LEU A 105 19.49 -4.30 8.78
CA LEU A 105 20.32 -4.70 7.65
C LEU A 105 21.76 -4.80 8.18
N ARG A 106 22.13 -5.95 8.74
CA ARG A 106 23.55 -6.29 8.86
C ARG A 106 24.03 -6.63 7.47
N VAL A 107 24.75 -5.70 6.85
CA VAL A 107 25.64 -6.02 5.73
C VAL A 107 26.71 -6.94 6.32
N VAL A 108 26.63 -8.22 5.98
CA VAL A 108 27.67 -9.19 6.27
C VAL A 108 28.78 -8.91 5.26
N GLN A 109 29.93 -8.41 5.73
CA GLN A 109 31.18 -8.45 4.97
C GLN A 109 31.82 -9.83 5.12
#